data_AF-A0A7S3LT08-F1
#
_entry.id   AF-A0A7S3LT08-F1
#
_cell.length_a   1.000
_cell.length_b   1.000
_cell.length_c   1.000
_cell.angle_alpha   90.00
_cell.angle_beta   90.00
_cell.angle_gamma   90.00
#
_symmetry.space_group_name_H-M   'P 1'
#
loop_
_entity.id
_entity.type
_entity.pdbx_description
1 polymer ?
#
loop_
_entity_poly.entity_id
_entity_poly.type
_entity_poly.pdbx_seq_one_letter_code
_entity_poly.pdbx_strand_id
1 'polypeptide(L)'
;VTGASSGIGIDIARALAREGVTKLGICARRTNKLDETKEILENEFPNVEISTFACDIGDDDSRDKLVEEVLYKFGNLDILVNNAGVEKTYYFEKDSPESIISQININCLGTMLLTHAFLPQMIKRETGAVVMMSSLAGKVGIPYGSVYSANRFCTKGFASALRAEMRHRKTGVSIHSVHPGFVSDTGMYAEGEMHKIAPSHWL
;
A
#
# COMPACT_ATOMS: atom_id res chain seq x y z
N VAL A 1 3.21 7.21 1.22
CA VAL A 1 3.17 5.96 0.43
C VAL A 1 3.68 4.82 1.30
N THR A 2 2.88 3.79 1.55
CA THR A 2 3.31 2.60 2.31
C THR A 2 3.99 1.57 1.40
N GLY A 3 4.90 0.76 1.92
CA GLY A 3 5.61 -0.25 1.13
C GLY A 3 6.56 0.35 0.09
N ALA A 4 7.14 1.51 0.39
CA ALA A 4 7.97 2.28 -0.54
C ALA A 4 9.48 2.06 -0.34
N SER A 5 9.90 0.90 0.18
CA SER A 5 11.32 0.51 0.24
C SER A 5 11.79 -0.21 -1.02
N SER A 6 10.87 -0.63 -1.89
CA SER A 6 11.14 -1.32 -3.14
C SER A 6 9.90 -1.33 -4.04
N GLY A 7 10.07 -1.83 -5.25
CA GLY A 7 8.97 -2.11 -6.17
C GLY A 7 8.14 -0.89 -6.56
N ILE A 8 6.85 -1.17 -6.83
CA ILE A 8 5.84 -0.18 -7.27
C ILE A 8 5.74 1.02 -6.30
N GLY A 9 6.04 0.82 -5.00
CA GLY A 9 6.00 1.90 -4.03
C GLY A 9 6.97 3.05 -4.34
N ILE A 10 8.16 2.73 -4.85
CA ILE A 10 9.15 3.74 -5.29
C ILE A 10 8.63 4.46 -6.53
N ASP A 11 8.08 3.73 -7.49
CA ASP A 11 7.59 4.32 -8.74
C ASP A 11 6.36 5.21 -8.53
N ILE A 12 5.49 4.84 -7.58
CA ILE A 12 4.41 5.71 -7.10
C ILE A 12 4.99 6.98 -6.45
N ALA A 13 6.01 6.86 -5.60
CA ALA A 13 6.65 7.99 -4.95
C ALA A 13 7.25 8.97 -6.00
N ARG A 14 7.94 8.45 -7.01
CA ARG A 14 8.44 9.22 -8.16
C ARG A 14 7.31 9.90 -8.93
N ALA A 15 6.22 9.18 -9.21
CA ALA A 15 5.09 9.73 -9.95
C ALA A 15 4.44 10.89 -9.19
N LEU A 16 4.23 10.74 -7.88
CA LEU A 16 3.71 11.83 -7.03
C LEU A 16 4.63 13.06 -7.02
N ALA A 17 5.95 12.84 -6.91
CA ALA A 17 6.92 13.94 -6.97
C ALA A 17 6.86 14.69 -8.32
N ARG A 18 6.74 13.97 -9.43
CA ARG A 18 6.59 14.56 -10.78
C ARG A 18 5.30 15.36 -10.94
N GLU A 19 4.21 14.90 -10.33
CA GLU A 19 2.90 15.56 -10.36
C GLU A 19 2.79 16.74 -9.38
N GLY A 20 3.90 17.14 -8.73
CA GLY A 20 3.97 18.37 -7.94
C GLY A 20 3.73 18.20 -6.44
N VAL A 21 3.76 16.97 -5.91
CA VAL A 21 3.81 16.77 -4.45
C VAL A 21 5.13 17.32 -3.92
N THR A 22 5.05 18.24 -2.95
CA THR A 22 6.23 18.92 -2.37
C THR A 22 6.70 18.32 -1.04
N LYS A 23 5.86 17.54 -0.36
CA LYS A 23 6.18 16.82 0.88
C LYS A 23 5.75 15.38 0.75
N LEU A 24 6.69 14.44 0.80
CA LEU A 24 6.43 13.04 0.54
C LEU A 24 6.91 12.17 1.70
N GLY A 25 5.96 11.50 2.35
CA GLY A 25 6.26 10.45 3.33
C GLY A 25 6.34 9.08 2.66
N ILE A 26 7.47 8.39 2.82
CA ILE A 26 7.64 6.99 2.43
C ILE A 26 7.77 6.11 3.68
N CYS A 27 7.13 4.95 3.64
CA CYS A 27 6.99 4.07 4.80
C CYS A 27 7.30 2.62 4.44
N ALA A 28 8.11 1.94 5.26
CA ALA A 28 8.36 0.50 5.18
C ALA A 28 9.01 -0.04 6.47
N ARG A 29 9.11 -1.37 6.58
CA ARG A 29 9.79 -2.07 7.69
C ARG A 29 11.31 -2.00 7.60
N ARG A 30 11.86 -2.09 6.39
CA ARG A 30 13.31 -2.14 6.12
C ARG A 30 13.86 -0.72 6.00
N THR A 31 14.32 -0.16 7.11
CA THR A 31 14.79 1.24 7.18
C THR A 31 15.97 1.50 6.26
N ASN A 32 16.94 0.60 6.20
CA ASN A 32 18.09 0.71 5.28
C ASN A 32 17.66 0.87 3.80
N LYS A 33 16.68 0.08 3.36
CA LYS A 33 16.14 0.17 1.98
C LYS A 33 15.29 1.42 1.77
N LEU A 34 14.65 1.90 2.84
CA LEU A 34 13.89 3.13 2.82
C LEU A 34 14.81 4.36 2.72
N ASP A 35 15.97 4.32 3.37
CA ASP A 35 17.00 5.35 3.28
C ASP A 35 17.62 5.38 1.87
N GLU A 36 17.95 4.22 1.29
CA GLU A 36 18.36 4.13 -0.13
C GLU A 36 17.30 4.75 -1.07
N THR A 37 16.02 4.45 -0.83
CA THR A 37 14.92 5.04 -1.63
C THR A 37 14.83 6.55 -1.44
N LYS A 38 15.01 7.04 -0.21
CA LYS A 38 15.00 8.47 0.09
C LYS A 38 16.11 9.17 -0.68
N GLU A 39 17.34 8.66 -0.64
CA GLU A 39 18.47 9.25 -1.37
C GLU A 39 18.20 9.32 -2.87
N ILE A 40 17.64 8.25 -3.46
CA ILE A 40 17.24 8.23 -4.87
C ILE A 40 16.23 9.35 -5.16
N LEU A 41 15.17 9.47 -4.35
CA LEU A 41 14.12 10.46 -4.57
C LEU A 41 14.61 11.90 -4.33
N GLU A 42 15.46 12.15 -3.35
CA GLU A 42 16.05 13.47 -3.10
C GLU A 42 16.97 13.91 -4.25
N ASN A 43 17.73 12.97 -4.83
CA ASN A 43 18.57 13.25 -6.00
C ASN A 43 17.75 13.52 -7.26
N GLU A 44 16.68 12.74 -7.49
CA GLU A 44 15.80 12.93 -8.66
C GLU A 44 14.90 14.17 -8.53
N PHE A 45 14.51 14.54 -7.30
CA PHE A 45 13.53 15.59 -7.00
C PHE A 45 14.00 16.51 -5.87
N PRO A 46 15.02 17.37 -6.10
CA PRO A 46 15.64 18.19 -5.04
C PRO A 46 14.72 19.22 -4.38
N ASN A 47 13.55 19.49 -4.98
CA ASN A 47 12.55 20.43 -4.45
C ASN A 47 11.45 19.74 -3.63
N VAL A 48 11.51 18.41 -3.44
CA VAL A 48 10.52 17.64 -2.69
C VAL A 48 11.12 17.23 -1.35
N GLU A 49 10.46 17.57 -0.26
CA GLU A 49 10.85 17.14 1.09
C GLU A 49 10.49 15.66 1.28
N ILE A 50 11.49 14.78 1.32
CA ILE A 50 11.30 13.34 1.53
C ILE A 50 11.49 12.98 3.01
N SER A 51 10.46 12.39 3.62
CA SER A 51 10.51 11.87 5.00
C SER A 51 10.30 10.37 5.02
N THR A 52 11.08 9.67 5.84
CA THR A 52 11.02 8.22 6.00
C THR A 52 10.33 7.87 7.32
N PHE A 53 9.49 6.85 7.31
CA PHE A 53 8.78 6.36 8.49
C PHE A 53 8.93 4.84 8.59
N ALA A 54 9.50 4.36 9.69
CA ALA A 54 9.63 2.94 9.95
C ALA A 54 8.28 2.40 10.45
N CYS A 55 7.66 1.50 9.71
CA CYS A 55 6.42 0.89 10.16
C CYS A 55 6.18 -0.51 9.59
N ASP A 56 5.74 -1.42 10.46
CA ASP A 56 5.07 -2.65 10.08
C ASP A 56 3.56 -2.42 10.05
N ILE A 57 3.00 -2.47 8.85
CA ILE A 57 1.57 -2.22 8.61
C ILE A 57 0.71 -3.31 9.28
N GLY A 58 1.25 -4.50 9.50
CA GLY A 58 0.54 -5.58 10.19
C GLY A 58 0.49 -5.43 11.72
N ASP A 59 1.22 -4.47 12.29
CA ASP A 59 1.35 -4.24 13.73
C ASP A 59 0.57 -3.00 14.18
N ASP A 60 -0.12 -3.10 15.32
CA ASP A 60 -1.05 -2.08 15.78
C ASP A 60 -0.31 -0.84 16.31
N ASP A 61 0.62 -1.03 17.24
CA ASP A 61 1.42 0.04 17.83
C ASP A 61 2.24 0.77 16.76
N SER A 62 2.76 0.03 15.77
CA SER A 62 3.51 0.61 14.67
C SER A 62 2.66 1.50 13.77
N ARG A 63 1.39 1.18 13.53
CA ARG A 63 0.48 2.04 12.76
C ARG A 63 0.10 3.29 13.53
N ASP A 64 -0.16 3.18 14.83
CA ASP A 64 -0.50 4.33 15.67
C ASP A 64 0.66 5.33 15.70
N LYS A 65 1.88 4.83 15.92
CA LYS A 65 3.10 5.64 15.83
C LYS A 65 3.29 6.29 14.46
N LEU A 66 3.03 5.56 13.37
CA LEU A 66 3.10 6.12 12.01
C LEU A 66 2.15 7.30 11.84
N VAL A 67 0.91 7.18 12.32
CA VAL A 67 -0.10 8.25 12.22
C VAL A 67 0.35 9.49 12.99
N GLU A 68 0.85 9.31 14.22
CA GLU A 68 1.37 10.40 15.05
C GLU A 68 2.56 11.11 14.38
N GLU A 69 3.56 10.36 13.90
CA GLU A 69 4.75 10.91 13.27
C GLU A 69 4.42 11.66 11.98
N VAL A 70 3.52 11.12 11.14
CA VAL A 70 3.06 11.76 9.90
C VAL A 70 2.34 13.07 10.19
N LEU A 71 1.43 13.07 11.17
CA LEU A 71 0.70 14.27 11.56
C LEU A 71 1.60 15.31 12.20
N TYR A 72 2.56 14.90 13.04
CA TYR A 72 3.55 15.80 13.60
C TYR A 72 4.42 16.44 12.51
N LYS A 73 4.86 15.64 11.53
CA LYS A 73 5.77 16.08 10.46
C LYS A 73 5.09 16.97 9.41
N PHE A 74 3.87 16.63 8.98
CA PHE A 74 3.21 17.30 7.87
C PHE A 74 2.00 18.15 8.28
N GLY A 75 1.51 18.01 9.51
CA GLY A 75 0.31 18.67 10.01
C GLY A 75 -0.99 18.01 9.55
N ASN A 76 -1.10 17.69 8.25
CA ASN A 76 -2.23 16.95 7.68
C ASN A 76 -1.75 15.96 6.61
N LEU A 77 -2.62 15.03 6.21
CA LEU A 77 -2.37 14.12 5.08
C LEU A 77 -3.37 14.34 3.93
N ASP A 78 -2.86 14.72 2.77
CA ASP A 78 -3.66 14.96 1.56
C ASP A 78 -3.86 13.70 0.72
N ILE A 79 -2.82 12.87 0.60
CA ILE A 79 -2.84 11.65 -0.22
C ILE A 79 -2.32 10.47 0.61
N LEU A 80 -3.18 9.49 0.85
CA LEU A 80 -2.79 8.20 1.39
C LEU A 80 -2.71 7.18 0.26
N VAL A 81 -1.53 6.61 0.02
CA VAL A 81 -1.39 5.45 -0.86
C VAL A 81 -1.09 4.21 -0.02
N ASN A 82 -2.09 3.36 0.12
CA ASN A 82 -1.97 2.03 0.73
C ASN A 82 -1.43 1.06 -0.33
N ASN A 83 -0.10 1.03 -0.44
CA ASN A 83 0.63 0.20 -1.40
C ASN A 83 1.30 -1.03 -0.74
N ALA A 84 1.65 -0.94 0.54
CA ALA A 84 2.23 -2.08 1.25
C ALA A 84 1.36 -3.33 1.12
N GLY A 85 2.02 -4.44 0.80
CA GLY A 85 1.38 -5.73 0.75
C GLY A 85 2.39 -6.85 0.58
N VAL A 86 1.94 -8.05 0.85
CA VAL A 86 2.68 -9.29 0.62
C VAL A 86 1.87 -10.19 -0.30
N GLU A 87 2.55 -10.90 -1.19
CA GLU A 87 1.98 -11.92 -2.04
C GLU A 87 2.69 -13.22 -1.70
N LYS A 88 1.91 -14.20 -1.25
CA LYS A 88 2.42 -15.55 -0.99
C LYS A 88 1.60 -16.56 -1.76
N THR A 89 2.32 -17.54 -2.27
CA THR A 89 1.77 -18.62 -3.08
C THR A 89 2.07 -19.93 -2.39
N TYR A 90 1.00 -20.67 -2.03
CA TYR A 90 1.10 -21.95 -1.35
C TYR A 90 0.01 -22.90 -1.86
N TYR A 91 0.27 -24.20 -1.76
CA TYR A 91 -0.84 -25.13 -1.58
C TYR A 91 -1.56 -24.74 -0.28
N PHE A 92 -2.87 -24.48 -0.33
CA PHE A 92 -3.57 -23.85 0.78
C PHE A 92 -3.45 -24.67 2.07
N GLU A 93 -3.49 -25.99 1.98
CA GLU A 93 -3.31 -26.91 3.12
C GLU A 93 -1.88 -26.93 3.70
N LYS A 94 -0.95 -26.17 3.11
CA LYS A 94 0.43 -26.00 3.57
C LYS A 94 0.72 -24.57 4.05
N ASP A 95 -0.20 -23.62 3.88
CA ASP A 95 -0.03 -22.27 4.43
C ASP A 95 -0.30 -22.31 5.94
N SER A 96 0.62 -21.79 6.75
CA SER A 96 0.47 -21.85 8.20
C SER A 96 -0.60 -20.85 8.68
N PRO A 97 -1.35 -21.15 9.76
CA PRO A 97 -2.30 -20.19 10.32
C PRO A 97 -1.70 -18.81 10.59
N GLU A 98 -0.46 -18.75 11.07
CA GLU A 98 0.27 -17.50 11.35
C GLU A 98 0.56 -16.73 10.07
N SER A 99 0.92 -17.43 8.98
CA SER A 99 1.14 -16.82 7.67
C SER A 99 -0.16 -16.29 7.08
N ILE A 100 -1.28 -17.03 7.22
CA ILE A 100 -2.61 -16.59 6.78
C ILE A 100 -3.01 -15.30 7.53
N ILE A 101 -2.92 -15.30 8.86
CA ILE A 101 -3.23 -14.14 9.71
C ILE A 101 -2.34 -12.95 9.35
N SER A 102 -1.02 -13.16 9.20
CA SER A 102 -0.08 -12.10 8.83
C SER A 102 -0.44 -11.46 7.48
N GLN A 103 -0.81 -12.26 6.47
CA GLN A 103 -1.24 -11.73 5.17
C GLN A 103 -2.51 -10.88 5.29
N ILE A 104 -3.49 -11.31 6.08
CA ILE A 104 -4.73 -10.54 6.34
C ILE A 104 -4.42 -9.24 7.08
N ASN A 105 -3.58 -9.30 8.12
CA ASN A 105 -3.19 -8.13 8.91
C ASN A 105 -2.51 -7.08 8.03
N ILE A 106 -1.60 -7.48 7.15
CA ILE A 106 -0.87 -6.56 6.28
C ILE A 106 -1.76 -6.03 5.14
N ASN A 107 -2.34 -6.94 4.34
CA ASN A 107 -2.99 -6.56 3.07
C ASN A 107 -4.41 -6.00 3.25
N CYS A 108 -5.09 -6.33 4.35
CA CYS A 108 -6.47 -5.92 4.59
C CYS A 108 -6.57 -4.98 5.78
N LEU A 109 -6.32 -5.49 7.00
CA LEU A 109 -6.60 -4.74 8.23
C LEU A 109 -5.73 -3.49 8.31
N GLY A 110 -4.42 -3.59 8.10
CA GLY A 110 -3.54 -2.43 8.18
C GLY A 110 -3.91 -1.33 7.19
N THR A 111 -4.30 -1.69 5.97
CA THR A 111 -4.80 -0.73 4.95
C THR A 111 -6.11 -0.06 5.38
N MET A 112 -7.06 -0.84 5.92
CA MET A 112 -8.33 -0.31 6.43
C MET A 112 -8.11 0.61 7.63
N LEU A 113 -7.25 0.21 8.56
CA LEU A 113 -7.00 0.91 9.82
C LEU A 113 -6.21 2.20 9.61
N LEU A 114 -5.20 2.22 8.72
CA LEU A 114 -4.55 3.48 8.33
C LEU A 114 -5.53 4.43 7.64
N THR A 115 -6.40 3.90 6.77
CA THR A 115 -7.45 4.71 6.15
C THR A 115 -8.39 5.27 7.20
N HIS A 116 -8.83 4.45 8.15
CA HIS A 116 -9.67 4.87 9.26
C HIS A 116 -9.03 5.97 10.11
N ALA A 117 -7.72 5.88 10.37
CA ALA A 117 -7.00 6.89 11.16
C ALA A 117 -6.86 8.24 10.44
N PHE A 118 -6.58 8.23 9.13
CA PHE A 118 -6.37 9.47 8.36
C PHE A 118 -7.64 10.07 7.75
N LEU A 119 -8.70 9.28 7.54
CA LEU A 119 -9.92 9.74 6.85
C LEU A 119 -10.66 10.89 7.57
N PRO A 120 -10.81 10.91 8.91
CA PRO A 120 -11.56 11.97 9.59
C PRO A 120 -11.05 13.38 9.30
N GLN A 121 -9.74 13.60 9.26
CA GLN A 121 -9.15 14.90 8.92
C GLN A 121 -9.36 15.27 7.44
N MET A 122 -9.35 14.29 6.52
CA MET A 122 -9.62 14.54 5.10
C MET A 122 -11.06 15.00 4.91
N ILE A 123 -12.01 14.33 5.59
CA ILE A 123 -13.43 14.71 5.59
C ILE A 123 -13.59 16.11 6.17
N LYS A 124 -13.01 16.39 7.34
CA LYS A 124 -13.11 17.71 8.00
C LYS A 124 -12.60 18.85 7.11
N ARG A 125 -11.55 18.60 6.32
CA ARG A 125 -10.96 19.59 5.39
C ARG A 125 -11.67 19.63 4.03
N GLU A 126 -12.63 18.74 3.79
CA GLU A 126 -13.32 18.56 2.50
C GLU A 126 -12.33 18.39 1.34
N THR A 127 -11.21 17.71 1.59
CA THR A 127 -10.21 17.39 0.57
C THR A 127 -9.37 16.20 1.00
N GLY A 128 -9.04 15.34 0.04
CA GLY A 128 -8.13 14.23 0.23
C GLY A 128 -8.32 13.11 -0.78
N ALA A 129 -7.29 12.28 -0.92
CA ALA A 129 -7.33 11.09 -1.76
C ALA A 129 -6.79 9.87 -1.03
N VAL A 130 -7.51 8.76 -1.11
CA VAL A 130 -7.02 7.45 -0.67
C VAL A 130 -6.93 6.54 -1.88
N VAL A 131 -5.73 6.00 -2.12
CA VAL A 131 -5.46 5.06 -3.20
C VAL A 131 -5.13 3.70 -2.60
N MET A 132 -5.88 2.70 -3.02
CA MET A 132 -5.72 1.31 -2.59
C MET A 132 -5.04 0.50 -3.68
N MET A 133 -3.89 -0.09 -3.39
CA MET A 133 -3.27 -1.05 -4.29
C MET A 133 -3.90 -2.42 -4.08
N SER A 134 -4.70 -2.84 -5.06
CA SER A 134 -5.22 -4.21 -5.17
C SER A 134 -4.37 -4.99 -6.18
N SER A 135 -4.99 -5.89 -6.94
CA SER A 135 -4.38 -6.72 -7.99
C SER A 135 -5.48 -7.20 -8.94
N LEU A 136 -5.12 -7.71 -10.13
CA LEU A 136 -6.04 -8.55 -10.90
C LEU A 136 -6.56 -9.74 -10.07
N ALA A 137 -5.76 -10.25 -9.11
CA ALA A 137 -6.19 -11.24 -8.13
C ALA A 137 -7.35 -10.77 -7.21
N GLY A 138 -7.63 -9.46 -7.17
CA GLY A 138 -8.81 -8.89 -6.49
C GLY A 138 -10.07 -8.84 -7.35
N LYS A 139 -9.98 -9.23 -8.63
CA LYS A 139 -11.10 -9.34 -9.56
C LYS A 139 -11.43 -10.79 -9.88
N VAL A 140 -10.42 -11.65 -9.94
CA VAL A 140 -10.53 -13.08 -10.20
C VAL A 140 -9.55 -13.83 -9.32
N GLY A 141 -9.97 -14.94 -8.72
CA GLY A 141 -9.08 -15.77 -7.90
C GLY A 141 -8.03 -16.47 -8.75
N ILE A 142 -6.82 -16.62 -8.20
CA ILE A 142 -5.71 -17.34 -8.85
C ILE A 142 -5.37 -18.64 -8.10
N PRO A 143 -4.98 -19.71 -8.80
CA PRO A 143 -4.48 -20.94 -8.17
C PRO A 143 -3.32 -20.63 -7.21
N TYR A 144 -3.27 -21.36 -6.09
CA TYR A 144 -2.23 -21.25 -5.06
C TYR A 144 -2.12 -19.88 -4.35
N GLY A 145 -2.88 -18.88 -4.78
CA GLY A 145 -2.99 -17.56 -4.15
C GLY A 145 -4.37 -17.35 -3.54
N SER A 146 -4.95 -18.35 -2.87
CA SER A 146 -6.30 -18.26 -2.30
C SER A 146 -6.40 -17.14 -1.27
N VAL A 147 -5.45 -17.07 -0.33
CA VAL A 147 -5.37 -16.03 0.71
C VAL A 147 -5.06 -14.67 0.07
N TYR A 148 -4.10 -14.63 -0.86
CA TYR A 148 -3.78 -13.40 -1.58
C TYR A 148 -4.98 -12.84 -2.36
N SER A 149 -5.70 -13.69 -3.09
CA SER A 149 -6.91 -13.31 -3.82
C SER A 149 -7.95 -12.78 -2.84
N ALA A 150 -8.27 -13.51 -1.76
CA ALA A 150 -9.20 -13.08 -0.74
C ALA A 150 -8.86 -11.68 -0.21
N ASN A 151 -7.58 -11.43 0.05
CA ASN A 151 -7.11 -10.14 0.53
C ASN A 151 -7.32 -9.01 -0.49
N ARG A 152 -7.04 -9.26 -1.77
CA ARG A 152 -7.19 -8.26 -2.84
C ARG A 152 -8.65 -8.01 -3.19
N PHE A 153 -9.52 -9.01 -3.06
CA PHE A 153 -10.98 -8.85 -3.11
C PHE A 153 -11.47 -8.01 -1.94
N CYS A 154 -10.95 -8.23 -0.73
CA CYS A 154 -11.25 -7.42 0.45
C CYS A 154 -10.87 -5.94 0.22
N THR A 155 -9.65 -5.65 -0.24
CA THR A 155 -9.20 -4.30 -0.59
C THR A 155 -10.13 -3.63 -1.62
N LYS A 156 -10.49 -4.35 -2.70
CA LYS A 156 -11.38 -3.84 -3.75
C LYS A 156 -12.79 -3.56 -3.21
N GLY A 157 -13.35 -4.51 -2.46
CA GLY A 157 -14.68 -4.39 -1.86
C GLY A 157 -14.75 -3.19 -0.91
N PHE A 158 -13.76 -3.07 -0.03
CA PHE A 158 -13.62 -1.94 0.89
C PHE A 158 -13.53 -0.60 0.16
N ALA A 159 -12.63 -0.47 -0.81
CA ALA A 159 -12.48 0.75 -1.58
C ALA A 159 -13.78 1.14 -2.32
N SER A 160 -14.48 0.15 -2.89
CA SER A 160 -15.74 0.41 -3.59
C SER A 160 -16.85 0.88 -2.65
N ALA A 161 -16.99 0.25 -1.49
CA ALA A 161 -17.97 0.62 -0.48
C ALA A 161 -17.68 2.02 0.09
N LEU A 162 -16.43 2.28 0.50
CA LEU A 162 -16.02 3.57 1.06
C LEU A 162 -16.17 4.71 0.04
N ARG A 163 -15.84 4.46 -1.23
CA ARG A 163 -16.06 5.43 -2.31
C ARG A 163 -17.54 5.79 -2.46
N ALA A 164 -18.43 4.80 -2.41
CA ALA A 164 -19.87 5.05 -2.48
C ALA A 164 -20.35 5.85 -1.26
N GLU A 165 -19.83 5.56 -0.06
CA GLU A 165 -20.11 6.32 1.15
C GLU A 165 -19.68 7.80 1.02
N MET A 166 -18.43 8.06 0.60
CA MET A 166 -17.92 9.43 0.43
C MET A 166 -18.77 10.23 -0.57
N ARG A 167 -19.17 9.59 -1.68
CA ARG A 167 -20.07 10.21 -2.68
C ARG A 167 -21.46 10.49 -2.12
N HIS A 168 -22.04 9.55 -1.39
CA HIS A 168 -23.38 9.72 -0.80
C HIS A 168 -23.39 10.84 0.24
N ARG A 169 -22.34 10.91 1.07
CA ARG A 169 -22.11 11.97 2.06
C ARG A 169 -21.70 13.31 1.43
N LYS A 170 -21.40 13.34 0.12
CA LYS A 170 -20.92 14.50 -0.62
C LYS A 170 -19.68 15.15 -0.01
N THR A 171 -18.75 14.34 0.49
CA THR A 171 -17.47 14.83 0.99
C THR A 171 -16.55 15.21 -0.17
N GLY A 172 -15.56 16.05 0.08
CA GLY A 172 -14.47 16.33 -0.86
C GLY A 172 -13.38 15.25 -0.95
N VAL A 173 -13.60 14.07 -0.36
CA VAL A 173 -12.61 12.97 -0.32
C VAL A 173 -12.84 11.99 -1.46
N SER A 174 -11.78 11.64 -2.20
CA SER A 174 -11.82 10.64 -3.26
C SER A 174 -11.16 9.32 -2.85
N ILE A 175 -11.78 8.20 -3.23
CA ILE A 175 -11.28 6.86 -2.95
C ILE A 175 -11.06 6.14 -4.28
N HIS A 176 -9.87 5.59 -4.48
CA HIS A 176 -9.44 4.94 -5.70
C HIS A 176 -8.87 3.55 -5.40
N SER A 177 -8.97 2.65 -6.38
CA SER A 177 -8.38 1.31 -6.30
C SER A 177 -7.71 0.97 -7.62
N VAL A 178 -6.43 0.62 -7.56
CA VAL A 178 -5.63 0.21 -8.72
C VAL A 178 -5.49 -1.31 -8.70
N HIS A 179 -5.56 -1.96 -9.87
CA HIS A 179 -5.51 -3.41 -9.98
C HIS A 179 -4.44 -3.83 -11.00
N PRO A 180 -3.15 -3.77 -10.62
CA PRO A 180 -2.07 -4.18 -11.51
C PRO A 180 -2.19 -5.67 -11.88
N GLY A 181 -1.77 -5.99 -13.10
CA GLY A 181 -1.44 -7.36 -13.50
C GLY A 181 0.02 -7.67 -13.18
N PHE A 182 0.65 -8.50 -14.00
CA PHE A 182 2.09 -8.74 -13.93
C PHE A 182 2.86 -7.45 -14.24
N VAL A 183 3.83 -7.12 -13.39
CA VAL A 183 4.74 -5.99 -13.58
C VAL A 183 6.15 -6.56 -13.66
N SER A 184 6.79 -6.43 -14.84
CA SER A 184 8.07 -7.07 -15.15
C SER A 184 9.27 -6.35 -14.54
N ASP A 185 9.20 -5.02 -14.46
CA ASP A 185 10.39 -4.20 -14.22
C ASP A 185 10.55 -3.79 -12.74
N THR A 186 9.54 -4.07 -11.91
CA THR A 186 9.48 -3.62 -10.51
C THR A 186 8.48 -4.46 -9.71
N GLY A 187 8.69 -4.60 -8.39
CA GLY A 187 7.77 -5.26 -7.47
C GLY A 187 8.04 -6.75 -7.24
N MET A 188 7.05 -7.43 -6.63
CA MET A 188 7.23 -8.79 -6.08
C MET A 188 7.60 -9.86 -7.12
N TYR A 189 7.16 -9.67 -8.38
CA TYR A 189 7.55 -10.53 -9.51
C TYR A 189 9.02 -10.37 -9.88
N ALA A 190 9.53 -9.14 -9.99
CA ALA A 190 10.92 -8.86 -10.36
C ALA A 190 11.92 -9.26 -9.26
N GLU A 191 11.51 -9.21 -7.99
CA GLU A 191 12.34 -9.58 -6.84
C GLU A 191 12.41 -11.11 -6.60
N GLY A 192 11.71 -11.92 -7.41
CA GLY A 192 11.85 -13.38 -7.43
C GLY A 192 11.15 -14.15 -6.31
N GLU A 193 10.29 -13.50 -5.50
CA GLU A 193 9.56 -14.15 -4.41
C GLU A 193 8.53 -15.21 -4.89
N MET A 194 8.18 -15.22 -6.19
CA MET A 194 7.21 -16.16 -6.76
C MET A 194 7.77 -17.47 -7.34
N HIS A 195 9.10 -17.60 -7.46
CA HIS A 195 9.70 -18.69 -8.22
C HIS A 195 9.72 -20.07 -7.55
N LYS A 196 9.03 -20.28 -6.42
CA LYS A 196 9.14 -21.54 -5.67
C LYS A 196 8.04 -22.56 -5.96
N ILE A 197 6.92 -22.20 -6.61
CA ILE A 197 5.79 -23.14 -6.81
C ILE A 197 5.07 -23.03 -8.17
N ALA A 198 5.22 -21.93 -8.93
CA ALA A 198 4.55 -21.84 -10.24
C ALA A 198 5.31 -22.64 -11.32
N PRO A 199 4.71 -23.65 -11.98
CA PRO A 199 5.37 -24.35 -13.05
C PRO A 199 5.54 -23.42 -14.26
N SER A 200 6.68 -23.55 -14.94
CA SER A 200 7.19 -22.65 -16.00
C SER A 200 6.27 -22.44 -17.21
N HIS A 201 5.15 -23.14 -17.32
CA HIS A 201 4.21 -23.07 -18.44
C HIS A 201 3.05 -22.06 -18.24
N TRP A 202 3.03 -21.33 -17.12
CA TRP A 202 2.12 -20.20 -16.89
C TRP A 202 2.77 -18.83 -17.13
N LEU A 203 4.06 -18.84 -17.54
CA LEU A 203 4.84 -17.71 -18.01
C LEU A 203 4.81 -17.67 -19.54
#